data_AF-X1SJQ0-F1
#
_entry.id   AF-X1SJQ0-F1
#
_cell.length_a   1.000
_cell.length_b   1.000
_cell.length_c   1.000
_cell.angle_alpha   90.00
_cell.angle_beta   90.00
_cell.angle_gamma   90.00
#
_symmetry.space_group_name_H-M   'P 1'
#
loop_
_entity.id
_entity.type
_entity.pdbx_description
1 polymer ?
#
loop_
_entity_poly.entity_id
_entity_poly.type
_entity_poly.pdbx_seq_one_letter_code
_entity_poly.pdbx_strand_id
1 'polypeptide(L)' 'MYESFKYLREKEANYDELKKIEELAEALKLVAFCPLGQSIASPVLSALKYFRAELSKEIDFNEDHETITREMNDIVFDYS' A
#
# COMPACT_ATOMS: atom_id res chain seq x y z
N MET A 1 1.21 -1.05 4.15
CA MET A 1 2.07 -0.32 3.19
C MET A 1 3.33 -1.09 2.82
N TYR A 2 4.14 -1.57 3.78
CA TYR A 2 5.32 -2.40 3.47
C TYR A 2 4.98 -3.61 2.58
N GLU A 3 3.99 -4.42 2.97
CA GLU A 3 3.57 -5.58 2.18
C GLU A 3 3.13 -5.22 0.75
N SER A 4 2.43 -4.11 0.57
CA SER A 4 2.05 -3.62 -0.78
C SER A 4 3.26 -3.35 -1.67
N PHE A 5 4.29 -2.70 -1.13
CA PHE A 5 5.53 -2.47 -1.86
C PHE A 5 6.35 -3.75 -2.07
N LYS A 6 6.25 -4.71 -1.16
CA LYS A 6 6.84 -6.05 -1.32
C LYS A 6 6.19 -6.79 -2.49
N TYR A 7 4.85 -6.80 -2.58
CA TYR A 7 4.12 -7.43 -3.69
C TYR A 7 4.44 -6.77 -5.03
N LEU A 8 4.56 -5.43 -5.09
CA LEU A 8 5.02 -4.75 -6.30
C LEU A 8 6.41 -5.28 -6.72
N ARG A 9 7.36 -5.33 -5.78
CA ARG A 9 8.71 -5.82 -6.08
C ARG A 9 8.74 -7.28 -6.53
N GLU A 10 7.85 -8.11 -5.97
CA GLU A 10 7.75 -9.55 -6.26
C GLU A 10 6.89 -9.85 -7.50
N LYS A 11 6.29 -8.81 -8.12
CA LYS A 11 5.35 -8.92 -9.25
C LYS A 11 4.09 -9.73 -8.94
N GLU A 12 3.68 -9.68 -7.68
CA GLU A 12 2.47 -10.32 -7.16
C GLU A 12 1.36 -9.29 -6.86
N ALA A 13 1.57 -8.03 -7.27
CA ALA A 13 0.60 -6.95 -7.08
C ALA A 13 -0.51 -7.00 -8.13
N ASN A 14 -1.76 -6.88 -7.65
CA ASN A 14 -2.95 -6.77 -8.48
C ASN A 14 -3.15 -5.35 -9.06
N TYR A 15 -4.09 -5.24 -10.01
CA TYR A 15 -4.35 -4.01 -10.76
C TYR A 15 -4.72 -2.79 -9.90
N ASP A 16 -5.26 -3.00 -8.69
CA ASP A 16 -5.67 -1.93 -7.77
C ASP A 16 -4.67 -1.68 -6.63
N GLU A 17 -3.52 -2.36 -6.58
CA GLU A 17 -2.57 -2.23 -5.48
C GLU A 17 -2.02 -0.81 -5.33
N LEU A 18 -1.74 -0.10 -6.44
CA LEU A 18 -1.31 1.30 -6.37
C LEU A 18 -2.38 2.22 -5.79
N LYS A 19 -3.66 1.93 -6.06
CA LYS A 19 -4.78 2.68 -5.49
C LYS A 19 -4.88 2.42 -3.98
N LYS A 20 -4.72 1.17 -3.54
CA LYS A 20 -4.68 0.82 -2.11
C LYS A 20 -3.52 1.51 -1.39
N ILE A 21 -2.34 1.60 -2.01
CA ILE A 21 -1.18 2.32 -1.45
C ILE A 21 -1.49 3.82 -1.31
N GLU A 22 -2.12 4.42 -2.31
CA GLU A 22 -2.54 5.82 -2.33
C GLU A 22 -3.51 6.13 -1.17
N GLU A 23 -4.59 5.33 -1.07
CA GLU A 23 -5.59 5.46 -0.01
C GLU A 23 -5.00 5.28 1.39
N LEU A 24 -4.09 4.32 1.58
CA LEU A 24 -3.38 4.12 2.84
C LEU A 24 -2.50 5.32 3.21
N ALA A 25 -1.80 5.90 2.24
CA ALA A 25 -0.95 7.07 2.48
C ALA A 25 -1.77 8.32 2.80
N GLU A 26 -2.90 8.54 2.11
CA GLU A 26 -3.84 9.62 2.42
C GLU A 26 -4.46 9.44 3.80
N ALA A 27 -4.92 8.24 4.15
CA ALA A 27 -5.44 7.94 5.46
C ALA A 27 -4.39 8.23 6.54
N LEU A 28 -3.15 7.78 6.37
CA LEU A 28 -2.07 8.01 7.32
C LEU A 28 -1.79 9.50 7.55
N LYS A 29 -1.83 10.31 6.47
CA LYS A 29 -1.69 11.77 6.57
C LYS A 29 -2.80 12.41 7.42
N LEU A 30 -4.02 11.86 7.37
CA LEU A 30 -5.18 12.38 8.10
C LEU A 30 -5.26 11.89 9.55
N VAL A 31 -4.95 10.62 9.80
CA VAL A 31 -5.22 9.97 11.10
C VAL A 31 -4.01 9.90 12.02
N ALA A 32 -2.79 10.04 11.50
CA ALA A 32 -1.59 9.97 12.33
C ALA A 32 -1.52 11.17 13.29
N PHE A 33 -1.45 10.87 14.59
CA PHE A 33 -1.34 11.87 15.65
C PHE A 33 0.03 12.56 15.68
N CYS A 34 1.10 11.82 15.37
CA CYS A 34 2.45 12.35 15.41
C CYS A 34 2.96 12.80 14.02
N PRO A 35 3.82 13.84 13.95
CA PRO A 35 4.39 14.29 12.68
C PRO A 35 5.20 13.21 11.94
N LEU A 36 5.78 12.25 12.68
CA LEU A 36 6.51 11.14 12.08
C LEU A 36 5.60 10.20 11.30
N GLY A 37 4.40 9.91 11.81
CA GLY A 37 3.42 9.10 11.08
C GLY A 37 2.94 9.81 9.82
N GLN A 38 2.71 11.13 9.90
CA GLN A 38 2.28 11.95 8.77
C GLN A 38 3.36 12.06 7.69
N SER A 39 4.65 12.15 8.07
CA SER A 39 5.75 12.38 7.14
C SER A 39 5.98 11.23 6.16
N ILE A 40 5.60 10.00 6.53
CA ILE A 40 5.68 8.81 5.68
C ILE A 40 4.80 8.93 4.42
N ALA A 41 3.67 9.63 4.52
CA ALA A 41 2.74 9.79 3.40
C ALA A 41 3.36 10.58 2.23
N SER A 42 4.21 11.57 2.53
CA SER A 42 4.69 12.51 1.50
C SER A 42 5.61 11.85 0.45
N PRO A 43 6.61 11.03 0.84
CA PRO A 43 7.39 10.26 -0.12
C PRO A 43 6.54 9.31 -0.96
N VAL A 44 5.57 8.61 -0.36
CA VAL A 44 4.72 7.63 -1.06
C VAL A 44 3.80 8.31 -2.08
N LEU A 45 3.10 9.37 -1.68
CA LEU A 45 2.24 10.14 -2.59
C LEU A 45 3.07 10.79 -3.71
N SER A 46 4.28 11.27 -3.41
CA SER A 46 5.18 11.81 -4.43
C SER A 46 5.64 10.73 -5.41
N ALA A 47 5.97 9.53 -4.90
CA ALA A 47 6.35 8.41 -5.75
C ALA A 47 5.20 8.00 -6.69
N LEU A 48 3.98 7.88 -6.16
CA LEU A 48 2.78 7.60 -6.96
C LEU A 48 2.48 8.71 -7.97
N LYS A 49 2.73 9.97 -7.64
CA LYS A 49 2.49 11.11 -8.55
C LYS A 49 3.47 11.12 -9.72
N TYR A 50 4.77 10.94 -9.47
CA TYR A 50 5.81 11.13 -10.48
C TYR A 50 6.26 9.85 -11.17
N PHE A 51 6.14 8.70 -10.50
CA PHE A 51 6.64 7.40 -10.99
C PHE A 51 5.52 6.37 -11.20
N ARG A 52 4.25 6.80 -11.31
CA ARG A 52 3.11 5.87 -11.49
C ARG A 52 3.30 4.89 -12.63
N ALA A 53 3.78 5.39 -13.77
CA ALA A 53 3.99 4.59 -14.97
C ALA A 53 5.08 3.53 -14.79
N GLU A 54 6.07 3.78 -13.93
CA GLU A 54 7.11 2.81 -13.60
C GLU A 54 6.58 1.75 -12.64
N LEU A 55 5.92 2.20 -11.56
CA LEU A 55 5.28 1.31 -10.59
C LEU A 55 4.22 0.40 -11.21
N SER A 56 3.51 0.89 -12.23
CA SER A 56 2.48 0.10 -12.94
C SER A 56 3.05 -1.02 -13.80
N LYS A 57 4.36 -1.02 -14.11
CA LYS A 57 5.00 -2.12 -14.87
C LYS A 57 5.20 -3.38 -14.02
N GLU A 58 5.17 -3.22 -12.70
CA GLU A 58 5.35 -4.29 -11.73
C GLU A 58 4.03 -4.93 -11.30
N ILE A 59 2.93 -4.56 -11.96
CA ILE A 59 1.58 -5.06 -11.70
C ILE A 59 1.24 -6.08 -12.78
N ASP A 60 0.68 -7.21 -12.36
CA ASP A 60 0.07 -8.15 -13.29
C ASP A 60 -1.37 -7.71 -13.59
N PHE A 61 -1.66 -7.58 -14.89
CA PHE A 61 -2.98 -7.19 -15.40
C PHE A 61 -3.83 -8.42 -15.78
N ASN A 62 -3.29 -9.64 -15.71
CA ASN A 62 -3.93 -10.83 -16.27
C ASN A 62 -4.78 -11.65 -15.30
N GLU A 63 -4.82 -11.33 -14.01
CA GLU A 63 -5.59 -12.14 -13.07
C GLU A 63 -6.61 -11.29 -12.29
N ASP A 64 -7.87 -11.70 -12.41
CA ASP A 64 -8.88 -11.56 -11.37
C ASP A 64 -8.37 -12.35 -10.15
N HIS A 65 -7.31 -11.88 -9.50
CA HIS A 65 -6.94 -12.38 -8.20
C HIS A 65 -8.13 -12.05 -7.30
N GLU A 66 -8.81 -13.10 -6.83
CA GLU A 66 -9.68 -13.03 -5.67
C GLU A 66 -9.03 -12.09 -4.67
N THR A 67 -9.84 -11.17 -4.13
CA THR A 67 -9.40 -10.22 -3.12
C THR A 67 -8.70 -11.05 -2.06
N ILE A 68 -7.36 -11.01 -2.03
CA ILE A 68 -6.59 -11.72 -1.02
C ILE A 68 -7.05 -11.08 0.27
N THR A 69 -7.98 -11.73 0.97
CA THR A 69 -8.30 -11.40 2.35
C THR A 69 -6.98 -11.66 3.06
N ARG A 70 -6.20 -10.60 3.23
CA ARG A 70 -4.94 -10.59 3.97
C ARG A 70 -5.23 -11.39 5.23
N GLU A 71 -4.73 -12.62 5.30
CA GLU A 71 -4.93 -13.41 6.51
C GLU A 71 -4.37 -12.57 7.63
N MET A 72 -5.22 -12.26 8.61
CA MET A 72 -4.84 -11.67 9.89
C MET A 72 -4.04 -12.71 10.68
N ASN A 73 -2.93 -13.17 10.13
CA ASN A 73 -1.93 -13.91 10.85
C ASN A 73 -1.02 -12.88 11.47
N ASP A 74 -1.24 -12.71 12.77
CA ASP A 74 -0.45 -11.97 13.74
C ASP A 74 -1.00 -10.60 14.14
N ILE A 75 -1.30 -10.53 15.45
CA ILE A 75 -1.53 -9.35 16.28
C ILE A 75 -3.01 -8.97 16.45
N VAL A 76 -3.75 -9.84 17.16
CA VAL A 76 -4.76 -9.39 18.12
C VAL A 76 -4.00 -8.70 19.25
N PHE A 77 -3.93 -7.37 19.26
CA PHE A 77 -3.52 -6.64 20.45
C PHE A 77 -4.74 -6.55 21.37
N ASP A 78 -4.79 -7.48 22.32
CA ASP A 78 -5.74 -7.47 23.42
C ASP A 78 -5.54 -6.17 24.22
N TYR A 79 -6.53 -5.30 24.21
CA TYR A 79 -6.64 -4.22 25.19
C TYR A 79 -7.41 -4.79 26.38
N SER A 80 -6.69 -5.54 27.23
CA SER A 80 -7.04 -5.76 28.63
C SER A 80 -6.76 -4.52 29.47
#